data_AF-A0A7K0HJ56-F1
#
_entry.id   AF-A0A7K0HJ56-F1
#
_cell.length_a   1.000
_cell.length_b   1.000
_cell.length_c   1.000
_cell.angle_alpha   90.00
_cell.angle_beta   90.00
_cell.angle_gamma   90.00
#
_symmetry.space_group_name_H-M   'P 1'
#
loop_
_entity.id
_entity.type
_entity.pdbx_description
1 polymer ?
#
loop_
_entity_poly.entity_id
_entity_poly.type
_entity_poly.pdbx_seq_one_letter_code
_entity_poly.pdbx_strand_id
1 'polypeptide(L)'
;MKKNIVFLLILIPIIWISCDGMGHQTIDFRKVENLMPQHPDSALMLLEQIENKENLSRKDKAHYYLLLTEAQDKTFVKHETDSLITIA
;
A
#
# COMPACT_ATOMS: atom_id res chain seq x y z
N MET A 1 -10.40 -40.31 -17.31
CA MET A 1 -9.40 -39.81 -16.34
C MET A 1 -8.25 -39.03 -16.99
N LYS A 2 -7.65 -39.48 -18.11
CA LYS A 2 -6.56 -38.74 -18.79
C LYS A 2 -6.93 -37.34 -19.32
N LYS A 3 -8.15 -37.12 -19.84
CA LYS A 3 -8.61 -35.79 -20.31
C LYS A 3 -8.68 -34.73 -19.19
N ASN A 4 -9.03 -35.13 -17.97
CA ASN A 4 -9.10 -34.23 -16.81
C ASN A 4 -7.69 -33.80 -16.34
N ILE A 5 -6.70 -34.69 -16.48
CA ILE A 5 -5.29 -34.39 -16.15
C ILE A 5 -4.71 -33.39 -17.15
N VAL A 6 -5.01 -33.55 -18.44
CA VAL A 6 -4.57 -32.59 -19.48
C VAL A 6 -5.20 -31.22 -19.25
N PHE A 7 -6.47 -31.17 -18.83
CA PHE A 7 -7.14 -29.90 -18.50
C PHE A 7 -6.49 -29.21 -17.30
N LEU A 8 -6.12 -29.96 -16.25
CA LEU A 8 -5.40 -29.43 -15.09
C LEU A 8 -4.01 -28.88 -15.47
N LEU A 9 -3.27 -29.56 -16.35
CA LEU A 9 -1.95 -29.12 -16.82
C LEU A 9 -2.00 -27.80 -17.61
N ILE A 10 -3.10 -27.53 -18.32
CA ILE A 10 -3.30 -26.27 -19.06
C ILE A 10 -3.71 -25.12 -18.13
N LEU A 11 -4.32 -25.41 -16.98
CA LEU A 11 -4.85 -24.39 -16.06
C LEU A 11 -3.77 -23.81 -15.13
N ILE A 12 -2.73 -24.60 -14.82
CA ILE A 12 -1.58 -24.20 -13.99
C ILE A 12 -0.82 -22.96 -14.53
N PRO A 13 -0.46 -22.84 -15.82
CA PRO A 13 0.29 -21.67 -16.32
C PRO A 13 -0.51 -20.35 -16.29
N ILE A 14 -1.85 -20.41 -16.31
CA ILE A 14 -2.72 -19.22 -16.27
C ILE A 14 -2.64 -18.52 -14.90
N ILE A 15 -2.37 -19.28 -13.83
CA ILE A 15 -2.26 -18.78 -12.46
C ILE A 15 -0.98 -17.96 -12.28
N TRP A 16 0.10 -18.28 -13.02
CA TRP A 16 1.37 -17.57 -12.89
C TRP A 16 1.39 -16.19 -13.57
N ILE A 17 0.62 -16.01 -14.65
CA ILE A 17 0.63 -14.76 -15.45
C ILE A 17 -0.02 -13.59 -14.69
N SER A 18 -0.86 -13.86 -13.69
CA SER A 18 -1.52 -12.81 -12.89
C SER A 18 -0.59 -12.11 -11.89
N CYS A 19 0.63 -12.63 -11.68
CA CYS A 19 1.60 -12.07 -10.74
C CYS A 19 2.74 -11.27 -11.39
N ASP A 20 2.66 -10.96 -12.69
CA ASP A 20 3.70 -10.14 -13.32
C ASP A 20 3.39 -8.65 -13.16
N GLY A 21 3.86 -8.10 -12.03
CA GLY A 21 3.82 -6.67 -11.72
C GLY A 21 4.80 -5.91 -12.59
N MET A 22 4.44 -5.71 -13.85
CA MET A 22 5.23 -4.98 -14.83
C MET A 22 5.45 -3.54 -14.35
N GLY A 23 6.72 -3.15 -14.33
CA GLY A 23 7.27 -2.06 -13.54
C GLY A 23 6.56 -0.71 -13.66
N HIS A 24 6.47 -0.04 -12.52
CA HIS A 24 6.37 1.40 -12.49
C HIS A 24 7.21 1.94 -11.34
N GLN A 25 7.59 3.22 -11.46
CA GLN A 25 8.49 4.00 -10.61
C GLN A 25 8.85 3.32 -9.28
N THR A 26 10.14 3.03 -9.09
CA THR A 26 10.68 2.39 -7.89
C THR A 26 10.57 3.33 -6.69
N ILE A 27 9.35 3.56 -6.22
CA ILE A 27 9.10 4.07 -4.89
C ILE A 27 9.60 2.98 -3.95
N ASP A 28 10.61 3.32 -3.14
CA ASP A 28 11.17 2.39 -2.16
C ASP A 28 10.24 2.29 -0.96
N PHE A 29 9.08 1.64 -1.15
CA PHE A 29 8.10 1.39 -0.09
C PHE A 29 8.72 0.64 1.08
N ARG A 30 9.73 -0.20 0.82
CA ARG A 30 10.45 -0.92 1.88
C ARG A 30 11.17 0.03 2.83
N LYS A 31 11.69 1.16 2.35
CA LYS A 31 12.26 2.20 3.22
C LYS A 31 11.19 2.81 4.13
N VAL A 32 10.01 3.09 3.59
CA VAL A 32 8.86 3.61 4.37
C VAL A 32 8.41 2.59 5.42
N GLU A 33 8.28 1.32 5.05
CA GLU A 33 7.92 0.23 5.95
C GLU A 33 8.93 0.06 7.09
N ASN A 34 10.22 0.19 6.83
CA ASN A 34 11.25 0.11 7.87
C ASN A 34 11.20 1.29 8.85
N LEU A 35 10.78 2.47 8.38
CA LEU A 35 10.64 3.67 9.19
C LEU A 35 9.33 3.69 9.97
N MET A 36 8.27 3.08 9.44
CA MET A 36 6.91 3.12 10.01
C MET A 36 6.82 2.78 11.52
N PRO A 37 7.53 1.78 12.05
CA PRO A 37 7.47 1.44 13.47
C PRO A 37 8.25 2.42 14.37
N GLN A 38 9.29 3.06 13.84
CA GLN A 38 10.25 3.87 14.62
C GLN A 38 9.97 5.37 14.50
N HIS A 39 9.67 5.83 13.28
CA HIS A 39 9.50 7.22 12.88
C HIS A 39 8.36 7.34 11.86
N PRO A 40 7.09 7.20 12.30
CA PRO A 40 5.92 7.23 11.41
C PRO A 40 5.71 8.62 10.77
N ASP A 41 6.21 9.68 11.40
CA ASP A 41 6.25 11.06 10.90
C ASP A 41 7.19 11.20 9.68
N SER A 42 8.37 10.60 9.77
CA SER A 42 9.34 10.54 8.66
C SER A 42 8.80 9.67 7.52
N ALA A 43 8.12 8.57 7.85
CA ALA A 43 7.43 7.73 6.87
C ALA A 43 6.32 8.51 6.15
N LEU A 44 5.52 9.29 6.87
CA LEU A 44 4.48 10.15 6.31
C LEU A 44 5.06 11.20 5.36
N MET A 45 6.12 11.90 5.78
CA MET A 45 6.79 12.91 4.95
C MET A 45 7.29 12.30 3.62
N LEU A 46 7.89 11.10 3.65
CA LEU A 46 8.33 10.40 2.44
C LEU A 46 7.16 10.03 1.52
N LEU A 47 6.02 9.66 2.09
CA LEU A 47 4.80 9.35 1.33
C LEU A 47 4.15 10.61 0.73
N GLU A 48 4.26 11.75 1.38
CA GLU A 48 3.73 13.02 0.89
C GLU A 48 4.57 13.61 -0.25
N GLN A 49 5.89 13.38 -0.23
CA GLN A 49 6.84 13.81 -1.28
C GLN A 49 6.64 13.12 -2.64
N ILE A 50 5.81 12.09 -2.71
CA ILE A 50 5.50 11.41 -3.98
C ILE A 50 4.57 12.31 -4.80
N GLU A 51 5.11 13.02 -5.80
CA GLU A 51 4.33 13.93 -6.64
C GLU A 51 3.41 13.19 -7.63
N ASN A 52 3.85 12.05 -8.16
CA ASN A 52 3.19 11.38 -9.29
C ASN A 52 2.36 10.16 -8.89
N LYS A 53 1.53 10.32 -7.86
CA LYS A 53 0.68 9.26 -7.28
C LYS A 53 -0.29 8.65 -8.29
N GLU A 54 -0.70 9.44 -9.29
CA GLU A 54 -1.64 9.01 -10.32
C GLU A 54 -1.02 8.06 -11.35
N ASN A 55 0.30 8.15 -11.57
CA ASN A 55 1.02 7.26 -12.48
C ASN A 55 1.45 5.95 -11.82
N LEU A 56 1.13 5.72 -10.54
CA LEU A 56 1.43 4.45 -9.87
C LEU A 56 0.65 3.30 -10.49
N SER A 57 1.29 2.12 -10.54
CA SER A 57 0.58 0.89 -10.88
C SER A 57 -0.56 0.68 -9.88
N ARG A 58 -1.62 -0.04 -10.27
CA ARG A 58 -2.74 -0.31 -9.36
C ARG A 58 -2.26 -0.95 -8.04
N LYS A 59 -1.24 -1.81 -8.11
CA LYS A 59 -0.62 -2.46 -6.95
C LYS A 59 0.11 -1.44 -6.07
N ASP A 60 0.97 -0.62 -6.65
CA ASP A 60 1.75 0.38 -5.92
C ASP A 60 0.86 1.47 -5.34
N LYS A 61 -0.23 1.83 -6.04
CA LYS A 61 -1.24 2.76 -5.55
C LYS A 61 -1.97 2.20 -4.32
N ALA A 62 -2.35 0.92 -4.36
CA ALA A 62 -2.95 0.26 -3.19
C ALA A 62 -1.96 0.18 -2.01
N HIS A 63 -0.69 -0.16 -2.29
CA HIS A 63 0.36 -0.23 -1.26
C HIS A 63 0.66 1.16 -0.67
N TYR A 64 0.75 2.18 -1.51
CA TYR A 64 0.90 3.59 -1.13
C TYR A 64 -0.20 4.02 -0.16
N TYR A 65 -1.48 3.81 -0.52
CA TYR A 65 -2.59 4.23 0.34
C TYR A 65 -2.63 3.45 1.65
N LEU A 66 -2.27 2.17 1.65
CA LEU A 66 -2.17 1.38 2.88
C LEU A 66 -1.13 1.98 3.83
N LEU A 67 0.07 2.28 3.33
CA LEU A 67 1.14 2.89 4.13
C LEU A 67 0.79 4.33 4.56
N LEU A 68 0.08 5.09 3.71
CA LEU A 68 -0.36 6.44 4.03
C LEU A 68 -1.35 6.43 5.21
N THR A 69 -2.35 5.55 5.16
CA THR A 69 -3.31 5.39 6.26
C THR A 69 -2.62 4.94 7.54
N GLU A 70 -1.69 3.99 7.46
CA GLU A 70 -0.93 3.54 8.63
C GLU A 70 -0.07 4.66 9.24
N ALA A 71 0.62 5.45 8.41
CA ALA A 71 1.42 6.57 8.88
C ALA A 71 0.57 7.66 9.54
N GLN A 72 -0.59 7.99 8.97
CA GLN A 72 -1.53 8.97 9.52
C GLN A 72 -2.13 8.51 10.86
N ASP A 73 -2.47 7.23 10.97
CA ASP A 73 -2.97 6.62 12.22
C ASP A 73 -1.90 6.69 13.32
N LYS A 74 -0.68 6.24 13.02
CA LYS A 74 0.45 6.22 13.97
C LYS A 74 0.98 7.60 14.36
N THR A 75 0.88 8.59 13.48
CA THR A 75 1.30 9.96 13.77
C THR A 75 0.31 10.71 14.65
N PHE A 76 -0.84 10.10 15.00
CA PHE A 76 -1.89 10.74 15.81
C PHE A 76 -2.11 12.18 15.37
N VAL A 77 -2.52 12.39 14.11
CA VAL A 77 -3.09 13.70 13.74
C VAL A 77 -4.32 13.89 14.63
N LYS A 78 -4.10 14.51 15.79
CA LYS A 78 -5.12 14.77 16.80
C LYS A 78 -6.16 15.66 16.13
N HIS A 79 -7.41 15.22 16.17
CA HIS A 79 -8.51 16.17 16.07
C HIS A 79 -8.43 17.05 17.33
N GLU A 80 -7.81 18.23 17.20
CA GLU A 80 -7.53 19.16 18.31
C GLU A 80 -8.78 19.81 18.93
N THR A 81 -9.98 19.58 18.38
CA THR A 81 -11.20 20.26 18.84
C THR A 81 -12.23 19.27 19.36
N ASP A 82 -12.23 19.04 20.68
CA ASP A 82 -13.37 18.50 21.42
C ASP A 82 -14.22 19.65 22.01
N SER A 83 -14.53 20.65 21.17
CA SER A 83 -15.29 21.85 21.57
C SER A 83 -16.76 21.55 21.94
N LEU A 84 -17.16 20.28 22.05
CA LEU A 84 -18.53 19.86 22.39
C LEU A 84 -18.69 19.49 23.87
N ILE A 85 -17.60 19.35 24.64
CA ILE A 85 -17.65 19.14 26.09
C ILE A 85 -17.36 20.46 26.82
N THR A 86 -18.24 21.45 26.68
CA THR A 86 -18.22 22.68 27.51
C THR A 86 -19.58 22.96 28.15
N ILE A 87 -20.51 22.00 28.10
CA ILE A 87 -21.81 22.13 28.76
C ILE A 87 -21.94 20.97 29.77
N ALA A 88 -21.45 21.20 30.98
CA ALA A 88 -21.78 20.43 32.18
C ALA A 88 -21.88 21.38 33.37
#